data_AF-A0A919VUV6-F1
#
_entry.id   AF-A0A919VUV6-F1
#
_cell.length_a   1.000
_cell.length_b   1.000
_cell.length_c   1.000
_cell.angle_alpha   90.00
_cell.angle_beta   90.00
_cell.angle_gamma   90.00
#
_symmetry.space_group_name_H-M   'P 1'
#
loop_
_entity.id
_entity.type
_entity.pdbx_description
1 polymer ?
#
loop_
_entity_poly.entity_id
_entity_poly.type
_entity_poly.pdbx_seq_one_letter_code
_entity_poly.pdbx_strand_id
1 'polypeptide(L)' 'MGAEMCDIQPSDVVAVWGAGPVGQFAMDSARVLGAAKVIAIDKEPYRLQMAERAGHTPVKPTTAARTSPRTTG' A
#
# COMPACT_ATOMS: atom_id res chain seq x y z
N MET A 1 -1.44 -15.72 8.56
CA MET A 1 -1.11 -16.18 7.18
C MET A 1 -1.32 -15.03 6.21
N GLY A 2 -0.25 -14.31 5.84
CA GLY A 2 -0.32 -13.14 4.94
C GLY A 2 0.99 -12.37 4.91
N ALA A 3 1.13 -11.35 5.75
CA ALA A 3 2.33 -10.51 5.80
C ALA A 3 3.60 -11.24 6.29
N GLU A 4 3.46 -12.29 7.10
CA GLU A 4 4.58 -13.10 7.62
C GLU A 4 5.33 -13.93 6.55
N MET A 5 4.70 -14.19 5.40
CA MET A 5 5.33 -14.90 4.28
C MET A 5 6.18 -13.97 3.40
N CYS A 6 6.15 -12.65 3.63
CA CYS A 6 6.83 -11.66 2.81
C CYS A 6 8.28 -11.39 3.26
N ASP A 7 8.77 -12.05 4.31
CA ASP A 7 10.12 -11.82 4.89
C ASP A 7 10.45 -10.33 5.09
N ILE A 8 9.47 -9.59 5.64
CA ILE A 8 9.49 -8.13 5.74
C ILE A 8 10.68 -7.70 6.60
N GLN A 9 11.60 -6.96 6.00
CA GLN A 9 12.73 -6.36 6.68
C GLN A 9 12.42 -4.95 7.18
N PRO A 10 13.16 -4.46 8.20
CA PRO A 10 12.99 -3.11 8.73
C PRO A 10 13.12 -1.96 7.73
N SER A 11 13.70 -2.22 6.54
CA SER A 11 13.86 -1.25 5.45
C SER A 11 12.75 -1.31 4.40
N ASP A 12 11.82 -2.25 4.51
CA ASP A 12 10.93 -2.57 3.41
C ASP A 12 9.73 -1.62 3.31
N VAL A 13 9.32 -1.41 2.06
CA VAL A 13 8.13 -0.64 1.71
C VAL A 13 7.08 -1.60 1.18
N VAL A 14 5.96 -1.72 1.89
CA VAL A 14 4.88 -2.63 1.54
C VAL A 14 3.73 -1.85 0.90
N ALA A 15 3.31 -2.25 -0.30
CA ALA A 15 2.12 -1.70 -0.94
C ALA A 15 0.94 -2.69 -0.83
N VAL A 16 -0.20 -2.21 -0.36
CA VAL A 16 -1.44 -2.99 -0.21
C VAL A 16 -2.50 -2.47 -1.17
N TRP A 17 -2.89 -3.30 -2.13
CA TRP A 17 -3.95 -3.00 -3.09
C TRP A 17 -5.32 -3.42 -2.52
N GLY A 18 -6.09 -2.42 -2.11
CA GLY A 18 -7.39 -2.54 -1.45
C GLY A 18 -7.30 -2.26 0.05
N ALA A 19 -7.75 -1.07 0.48
CA ALA A 19 -7.78 -0.60 1.85
C ALA A 19 -9.14 -0.89 2.55
N GLY A 20 -9.78 -1.99 2.18
CA GLY A 20 -10.96 -2.51 2.89
C GLY A 20 -10.60 -3.08 4.27
N PRO A 21 -11.55 -3.66 5.00
CA PRO A 21 -11.32 -4.18 6.37
C PRO A 21 -10.12 -5.12 6.46
N VAL A 22 -10.00 -6.07 5.52
CA VAL A 22 -8.86 -7.01 5.45
C VAL A 22 -7.56 -6.29 5.09
N GLY A 23 -7.61 -5.30 4.21
CA GLY A 23 -6.44 -4.51 3.82
C GLY A 23 -5.86 -3.70 4.97
N GLN A 24 -6.72 -3.12 5.82
CA GLN A 24 -6.27 -2.42 7.03
C GLN A 24 -5.50 -3.34 7.96
N PHE A 25 -6.03 -4.54 8.24
CA PHE A 25 -5.32 -5.54 9.05
C PHE A 25 -4.00 -6.00 8.41
N ALA A 26 -3.96 -6.13 7.08
CA ALA A 26 -2.73 -6.48 6.38
C ALA A 26 -1.66 -5.38 6.51
N MET A 27 -2.05 -4.11 6.40
CA MET A 27 -1.15 -2.97 6.57
C MET A 27 -0.61 -2.86 8.00
N ASP A 28 -1.48 -3.05 9.00
CA ASP A 28 -1.07 -3.06 10.40
C ASP A 28 -0.13 -4.23 10.71
N SER A 29 -0.42 -5.41 10.16
CA SER A 29 0.46 -6.58 10.29
C SER A 29 1.83 -6.33 9.68
N ALA A 30 1.89 -5.73 8.47
CA ALA A 30 3.14 -5.37 7.82
C ALA A 30 3.96 -4.37 8.65
N ARG A 31 3.30 -3.39 9.28
CA ARG A 31 3.95 -2.43 10.18
C ARG A 31 4.48 -3.11 11.45
N VAL A 32 3.71 -4.00 12.07
CA VAL A 32 4.14 -4.75 13.26
C VAL A 32 5.32 -5.67 12.96
N LEU A 33 5.37 -6.25 11.75
CA LEU A 33 6.49 -7.07 11.29
C LEU A 33 7.75 -6.25 10.96
N GLY A 34 7.67 -4.92 10.95
CA GLY A 34 8.83 -4.05 10.84
C GLY A 34 8.91 -3.22 9.56
N ALA A 35 7.91 -3.24 8.67
CA ALA A 35 7.96 -2.44 7.44
C ALA A 35 8.22 -0.95 7.76
N ALA A 36 9.25 -0.37 7.14
CA ALA A 36 9.56 1.06 7.27
C ALA A 36 8.40 1.94 6.81
N LYS A 37 7.69 1.48 5.77
CA LYS A 37 6.57 2.22 5.18
C LYS A 37 5.53 1.28 4.62
N VAL A 38 4.27 1.65 4.80
CA VAL A 38 3.13 0.95 4.22
C VAL A 38 2.30 1.92 3.37
N ILE A 39 2.00 1.51 2.14
CA ILE A 39 1.28 2.29 1.13
C ILE A 39 -0.08 1.63 0.88
N ALA A 40 -1.15 2.38 1.12
CA ALA A 40 -2.52 1.93 0.91
C ALA A 40 -3.01 2.38 -0.47
N ILE A 41 -3.34 1.45 -1.37
CA ILE A 41 -3.83 1.76 -2.71
C ILE A 41 -5.29 1.35 -2.81
N ASP A 42 -6.22 2.30 -2.92
CA ASP A 42 -7.66 2.00 -3.08
C ASP A 42 -8.33 3.07 -3.95
N LYS A 43 -9.44 2.69 -4.59
CA LYS A 43 -10.30 3.60 -5.35
C LYS A 43 -11.22 4.42 -4.44
N GLU A 44 -11.60 3.85 -3.29
CA GLU A 44 -12.58 4.44 -2.37
C GLU A 44 -11.91 5.43 -1.39
N PRO A 45 -12.27 6.73 -1.42
CA PRO A 45 -11.63 7.74 -0.59
C PRO A 45 -11.80 7.49 0.92
N TYR A 46 -12.93 6.94 1.36
CA TYR A 46 -13.18 6.68 2.79
C TYR A 46 -12.22 5.62 3.35
N ARG A 47 -11.83 4.65 2.51
CA ARG A 47 -10.89 3.58 2.87
C ARG A 47 -9.47 4.10 2.98
N LEU A 48 -9.09 4.98 2.06
CA LEU A 48 -7.81 5.68 2.10
C LEU A 48 -7.68 6.58 3.34
N GLN A 49 -8.75 7.30 3.71
CA GLN A 49 -8.76 8.11 4.93
C GLN A 49 -8.59 7.26 6.20
N MET A 50 -9.18 6.06 6.25
CA MET A 50 -8.95 5.14 7.36
C MET A 50 -7.49 4.67 7.42
N ALA A 51 -6.89 4.36 6.27
CA ALA A 51 -5.48 3.96 6.22
C ALA A 51 -4.56 5.12 6.65
N GLU A 52 -4.87 6.34 6.25
CA GLU A 52 -4.14 7.55 6.65
C GLU A 52 -4.23 7.78 8.17
N ARG A 53 -5.42 7.62 8.76
CA ARG A 53 -5.62 7.71 10.22
C ARG A 53 -4.85 6.63 10.97
N ALA A 54 -4.64 5.46 10.38
CA ALA A 54 -3.81 4.39 10.92
C ALA A 54 -2.30 4.65 10.74
N GLY A 55 -1.91 5.74 10.06
CA GLY A 55 -0.51 6.12 9.85
C GLY A 55 0.13 5.51 8.60
N HIS A 56 -0.68 4.99 7.67
CA HIS A 56 -0.24 4.47 6.38
C HIS A 56 -0.31 5.56 5.31
N THR A 57 0.45 5.43 4.23
CA THR A 57 0.45 6.42 3.14
C THR A 57 -0.64 6.10 2.11
N PRO A 58 -1.74 6.88 2.01
CA PRO A 58 -2.77 6.62 1.00
C PRO A 58 -2.32 7.03 -0.40
N VAL A 59 -2.61 6.20 -1.39
CA VAL A 59 -2.40 6.48 -2.82
C VAL A 59 -3.68 6.14 -3.56
N LYS A 60 -4.25 7.13 -4.25
CA LYS A 60 -5.37 6.89 -5.16
C LYS A 60 -4.81 6.47 -6.52
N PRO A 61 -5.21 5.32 -7.08
CA PRO A 61 -4.82 4.95 -8.43
C PRO A 61 -5.52 5.90 -9.40
N THR A 62 -4.77 6.87 -9.91
CA THR A 62 -5.21 7.68 -11.05
C THR A 62 -5.22 6.79 -12.27
N THR A 63 -6.37 6.64 -12.93
CA THR A 63 -6.48 6.00 -14.25
C THR A 63 -5.89 6.93 -15.31
N ALA A 64 -4.59 7.24 -15.20
CA ALA A 64 -3.85 7.79 -16.31
C ALA A 64 -3.50 6.59 -17.19
N ALA A 65 -4.27 6.41 -18.26
CA ALA A 65 -3.88 5.55 -19.37
C ALA A 65 -2.42 5.84 -19.72
N ARG A 66 -1.62 4.76 -19.77
CA ARG A 66 -0.32 4.65 -20.45
C ARG A 66 0.04 5.90 -21.27
N THR A 67 0.83 6.81 -20.72
CA THR A 67 1.67 7.72 -21.53
C THR A 67 3.09 7.18 -21.50
N SER A 68 3.28 6.04 -22.16
CA SER A 68 4.54 5.81 -22.87
C SER A 68 4.27 6.08 -24.34
N PRO A 69 5.11 6.92 -24.94
CA PRO A 69 5.84 6.46 -26.11
C PRO A 69 7.36 6.51 -25.85
N ARG A 70 7.99 5.32 -25.97
CA ARG A 70 9.33 5.00 -26.53
C ARG A 70 10.55 5.81 -26.02
N THR A 71 11.53 5.16 -25.40
CA THR A 71 12.71 4.49 -26.02
C THR A 71 13.57 5.41 -26.90
N THR A 72 14.87 5.45 -26.56
CA THR A 72 16.07 5.78 -27.36
C THR A 72 16.61 7.21 -27.26
N GLY A 73 17.86 7.33 -26.79
CA GLY A 73 18.69 8.53 -26.83
C GLY A 73 19.62 8.62 -25.64
#